data_AF-A0A2K8SL07-F1
#
_entry.id   AF-A0A2K8SL07-F1
#
_cell.length_a   1.000
_cell.length_b   1.000
_cell.length_c   1.000
_cell.angle_alpha   90.00
_cell.angle_beta   90.00
_cell.angle_gamma   90.00
#
_symmetry.space_group_name_H-M   'P 1'
#
loop_
_entity.id
_entity.type
_entity.pdbx_description
1 polymer ?
#
loop_
_entity_poly.entity_id
_entity_poly.type
_entity_poly.pdbx_seq_one_letter_code
_entity_poly.pdbx_strand_id
1 'polypeptide(L)' 'MSKSIDQLKQEFMNADQEYQFALAAGDPARLVAALKAHRATFDAFNRAKKADFKKREKAGKNAV' A
#
# COMPACT_ATOMS: atom_id res chain seq x y z
N MET A 1 -4.53 -15.16 8.77
CA MET A 1 -5.36 -13.94 8.82
C MET A 1 -4.89 -12.97 7.75
N SER A 2 -5.80 -12.45 6.92
CA SER A 2 -5.49 -11.38 5.95
C SER A 2 -5.32 -10.04 6.70
N LYS A 3 -4.29 -9.27 6.36
CA LYS A 3 -4.08 -7.93 6.92
C LYS A 3 -5.29 -7.01 6.65
N SER A 4 -5.62 -6.14 7.60
CA SER A 4 -6.65 -5.10 7.41
C SER A 4 -6.17 -4.01 6.46
N ILE A 5 -7.11 -3.20 5.93
CA ILE A 5 -6.78 -2.05 5.08
C ILE A 5 -5.90 -1.04 5.83
N ASP A 6 -6.15 -0.83 7.12
CA ASP A 6 -5.37 0.10 7.93
C ASP A 6 -3.94 -0.41 8.19
N GLN A 7 -3.77 -1.72 8.39
CA GLN A 7 -2.44 -2.33 8.46
C GLN A 7 -1.68 -2.16 7.14
N LEU A 8 -2.34 -2.41 6.01
CA LEU A 8 -1.73 -2.21 4.68
C LEU A 8 -1.39 -0.74 4.41
N LYS A 9 -2.22 0.20 4.89
CA LYS A 9 -1.93 1.63 4.82
C LYS A 9 -0.68 1.98 5.63
N GLN A 10 -0.58 1.47 6.86
CA GLN A 10 0.58 1.74 7.71
C GLN A 10 1.86 1.16 7.10
N GLU A 11 1.80 -0.05 6.55
CA GLU A 11 2.93 -0.66 5.84
C GLU A 11 3.38 0.17 4.64
N PHE A 12 2.43 0.68 3.86
CA PHE A 12 2.72 1.58 2.75
C PHE A 12 3.37 2.88 3.23
N MET A 13 2.85 3.52 4.28
CA MET A 13 3.44 4.76 4.82
C MET A 13 4.85 4.54 5.36
N ASN A 14 5.11 3.41 6.03
CA ASN A 14 6.45 3.08 6.50
C ASN A 14 7.42 2.87 5.33
N ALA A 15 6.97 2.20 4.25
CA ALA A 15 7.78 1.99 3.06
C ALA A 15 8.04 3.29 2.28
N ASP A 16 7.06 4.21 2.25
CA ASP A 16 7.23 5.56 1.69
C ASP A 16 8.27 6.36 2.49
N GLN A 17 8.19 6.35 3.83
CA GLN A 17 9.18 7.02 4.66
C GLN A 17 10.59 6.48 4.42
N GLU A 18 10.76 5.16 4.34
CA GLU A 18 12.06 4.54 4.03
C GLU A 18 12.55 4.88 2.62
N TYR A 19 11.65 4.98 1.64
CA TYR A 19 11.97 5.44 0.30
C TYR A 19 12.44 6.90 0.27
N GLN A 20 11.76 7.80 0.97
CA GLN A 20 12.19 9.20 1.11
C GLN A 20 13.55 9.30 1.82
N PHE A 21 13.78 8.49 2.86
CA PHE A 21 15.07 8.42 3.52
C PHE A 21 16.17 7.93 2.57
N ALA A 22 15.92 6.86 1.82
CA ALA A 22 16.88 6.30 0.88
C ALA A 22 17.20 7.26 -0.27
N LEU A 23 16.21 8.02 -0.74
CA LEU A 23 16.41 9.11 -1.70
C LEU A 23 17.35 10.19 -1.15
N ALA A 24 17.11 10.64 0.09
CA ALA A 24 17.93 11.67 0.73
C ALA A 24 19.36 11.18 1.05
N ALA A 25 19.52 9.90 1.38
CA ALA A 25 20.81 9.30 1.71
C ALA A 25 21.73 9.11 0.48
N GLY A 26 21.18 9.11 -0.74
CA GLY A 26 21.97 8.98 -1.97
C GLY A 26 22.63 7.62 -2.19
N ASP A 27 22.23 6.58 -1.44
CA ASP A 27 22.71 5.20 -1.61
C ASP A 27 21.83 4.45 -2.64
N PRO A 28 22.36 4.13 -3.83
CA PRO A 28 21.59 3.47 -4.88
C PRO A 28 21.08 2.09 -4.48
N ALA A 29 21.83 1.32 -3.69
CA ALA A 29 21.43 -0.03 -3.30
C ALA A 29 20.22 0.04 -2.35
N ARG A 30 20.28 0.93 -1.37
CA ARG A 30 19.17 1.19 -0.45
C ARG A 30 17.95 1.76 -1.17
N LEU A 31 18.15 2.66 -2.13
CA LEU A 31 17.07 3.24 -2.93
C LEU A 31 16.32 2.18 -3.73
N VAL A 32 17.04 1.26 -4.40
CA VAL A 32 16.43 0.18 -5.17
C VAL A 32 15.62 -0.75 -4.27
N ALA A 33 16.13 -1.09 -3.09
CA ALA A 33 15.41 -1.90 -2.11
C ALA A 33 14.15 -1.20 -1.60
N ALA A 34 14.26 0.08 -1.22
CA ALA A 34 13.14 0.88 -0.72
C ALA A 34 12.06 1.09 -1.78
N LEU A 35 12.45 1.35 -3.04
CA LEU A 35 11.50 1.48 -4.16
C LEU A 35 10.71 0.20 -4.41
N LYS A 36 11.37 -0.97 -4.33
CA LYS A 36 10.68 -2.27 -4.44
C LYS A 36 9.67 -2.48 -3.31
N ALA A 37 10.05 -2.16 -2.08
CA ALA A 37 9.17 -2.26 -0.92
C ALA A 37 7.98 -1.30 -1.01
N HIS A 38 8.22 -0.05 -1.42
CA HIS A 38 7.19 0.96 -1.66
C HIS A 38 6.17 0.50 -2.70
N ARG A 39 6.62 -0.02 -3.84
CA ARG A 39 5.72 -0.52 -4.89
C ARG A 39 4.90 -1.72 -4.42
N ALA A 40 5.54 -2.68 -3.75
CA ALA A 40 4.85 -3.89 -3.27
C ALA A 40 3.75 -3.57 -2.25
N THR A 41 4.03 -2.66 -1.30
CA THR A 41 3.07 -2.24 -0.27
C THR A 41 1.94 -1.39 -0.87
N PHE A 42 2.25 -0.50 -1.82
CA PHE A 42 1.24 0.26 -2.57
C PHE A 42 0.27 -0.67 -3.32
N ASP A 43 0.79 -1.66 -4.05
CA ASP A 43 -0.04 -2.60 -4.82
C ASP A 43 -0.92 -3.45 -3.90
N ALA A 44 -0.44 -3.82 -2.71
CA ALA A 44 -1.24 -4.53 -1.71
C ALA A 44 -2.37 -3.64 -1.16
N PHE A 45 -2.05 -2.41 -0.75
CA PHE A 45 -3.03 -1.45 -0.25
C PHE A 45 -4.09 -1.09 -1.30
N ASN A 46 -3.68 -0.81 -2.54
CA ASN A 46 -4.57 -0.45 -3.63
C ASN A 46 -5.50 -1.61 -4.02
N ARG A 47 -5.00 -2.85 -4.05
CA ARG A 47 -5.84 -4.04 -4.26
C ARG A 47 -6.89 -4.19 -3.16
N ALA A 48 -6.50 -4.01 -1.89
CA ALA A 48 -7.43 -4.08 -0.78
C ALA A 48 -8.51 -2.98 -0.84
N LYS A 49 -8.12 -1.74 -1.18
CA LYS A 49 -9.05 -0.62 -1.39
C LYS A 49 -10.03 -0.87 -2.54
N LYS A 50 -9.55 -1.37 -3.69
CA LYS A 50 -10.41 -1.73 -4.83
C LYS A 50 -11.40 -2.85 -4.46
N ALA A 51 -10.95 -3.84 -3.70
CA ALA A 51 -11.83 -4.93 -3.25
C ALA A 51 -12.91 -4.41 -2.28
N ASP A 52 -12.55 -3.53 -1.35
CA ASP A 52 -13.49 -2.89 -0.43
C ASP A 52 -14.51 -2.02 -1.16
N PHE A 53 -14.06 -1.21 -2.12
CA PHE A 53 -14.94 -0.41 -2.96
C PHE A 53 -15.95 -1.28 -3.72
N LYS A 54 -15.50 -2.34 -4.41
CA LYS A 54 -16.39 -3.28 -5.12
C LYS A 54 -17.40 -3.96 -4.19
N LYS A 55 -17.00 -4.29 -2.96
CA LYS A 55 -17.92 -4.86 -1.95
C LYS A 55 -19.00 -3.87 -1.57
N ARG A 56 -18.64 -2.60 -1.32
CA ARG A 56 -19.58 -1.53 -1.00
C ARG A 56 -20.53 -1.24 -2.16
N GLU A 57 -20.02 -1.18 -3.40
CA GLU A 57 -20.87 -1.01 -4.59
C GLU A 57 -21.88 -2.14 -4.76
N LYS A 58 -21.45 -3.40 -4.56
CA LYS A 58 -22.35 -4.55 -4.62
C LYS A 58 -23.39 -4.52 -3.50
N ALA A 59 -22.99 -4.15 -2.28
CA ALA A 59 -23.92 -4.00 -1.15
C ALA A 59 -24.94 -2.88 -1.40
N GLY A 60 -24.51 -1.75 -1.95
CA GLY A 60 -25.39 -0.63 -2.31
C GLY A 60 -26.38 -0.97 -3.43
N LYS A 61 -25.99 -1.79 -4.41
CA LYS A 61 -26.89 -2.27 -5.49
C LYS A 61 -27.90 -3.32 -5.03
N ASN A 62 -27.63 -4.04 -3.94
CA ASN A 62 -28.53 -5.07 -3.40
C ASN A 62 -29.45 -4.54 -2.28
N ALA A 63 -29.26 -3.28 -1.88
CA ALA A 63 -30.05 -2.58 -0.87
C ALA A 63 -31.17 -1.70 -1.47
N VAL A 64 -31.31 -1.71 -2.80
CA VAL A 64 -32.39 -1.09 -3.59
C VAL A 64 -33.14 -2.21 -4.30
#